data_AF-A0A3D1M887-F1
#
_entry.id   AF-A0A3D1M887-F1
#
_cell.length_a   1.000
_cell.length_b   1.000
_cell.length_c   1.000
_cell.angle_alpha   90.00
_cell.angle_beta   90.00
_cell.angle_gamma   90.00
#
_symmetry.space_group_name_H-M   'P 1'
#
loop_
_entity.id
_entity.type
_entity.pdbx_description
1 polymer ?
#
loop_
_entity_poly.entity_id
_entity_poly.type
_entity_poly.pdbx_seq_one_letter_code
_entity_poly.pdbx_strand_id
1 'polypeptide(L)' 'MNIQDLLPVLLSFGITAVATPLLIPVLKRLKAGQTERKEGVKAHLAKAGTPTMGG' A
#
# COMPACT_ATOMS: atom_id res chain seq x y z
N MET A 1 -18.45 11.91 -17.99
CA MET A 1 -17.23 11.10 -18.17
C MET A 1 -17.15 10.73 -19.62
N ASN A 2 -16.27 11.38 -20.36
CA ASN A 2 -16.11 11.16 -21.79
C ASN A 2 -15.17 9.97 -22.01
N ILE A 3 -15.19 9.37 -23.21
CA ILE A 3 -14.29 8.25 -23.56
C ILE A 3 -12.81 8.63 -23.37
N GLN A 4 -12.48 9.92 -23.56
CA GLN A 4 -11.13 10.47 -23.43
C GLN A 4 -10.64 10.48 -21.97
N ASP A 5 -11.56 10.54 -20.99
CA ASP A 5 -11.24 10.52 -19.56
C ASP A 5 -10.95 9.08 -19.07
N LEU A 6 -11.44 8.07 -19.78
CA LEU A 6 -11.29 6.67 -19.39
C LEU A 6 -9.84 6.19 -19.57
N LEU A 7 -9.16 6.69 -20.60
CA LEU A 7 -7.78 6.33 -20.90
C LEU A 7 -6.79 6.70 -19.78
N PRO A 8 -6.72 7.94 -19.28
CA PRO A 8 -5.83 8.29 -18.17
C PRO A 8 -6.19 7.58 -16.85
N VAL A 9 -7.47 7.26 -16.62
CA VAL A 9 -7.91 6.50 -15.44
C VAL A 9 -7.34 5.08 -15.49
N LEU A 10 -7.50 4.38 -16.62
CA LEU A 10 -6.96 3.03 -16.77
C LEU A 10 -5.43 3.01 -16.71
N LEU A 11 -4.78 4.01 -17.30
CA LEU A 11 -3.32 4.12 -17.30
C LEU A 11 -2.78 4.34 -15.88
N SER A 12 -3.33 5.30 -15.13
CA SER A 12 -2.89 5.60 -13.76
C SER A 12 -3.16 4.44 -12.79
N PHE A 13 -4.30 3.76 -12.94
CA PHE A 13 -4.61 2.55 -12.20
C PHE A 13 -3.61 1.43 -12.51
N GLY A 14 -3.34 1.16 -13.79
CA GLY A 14 -2.38 0.12 -14.19
C GLY A 14 -0.97 0.37 -13.67
N ILE A 15 -0.47 1.60 -13.78
CA ILE A 15 0.85 1.99 -13.26
C ILE A 15 0.90 1.79 -11.74
N THR A 16 -0.11 2.26 -11.01
CA THR A 16 -0.14 2.16 -9.54
C THR A 16 -0.24 0.70 -9.07
N ALA A 17 -1.08 -0.10 -9.72
CA ALA A 17 -1.28 -1.51 -9.40
C ALA A 17 0.01 -2.33 -9.54
N VAL A 18 0.86 -2.00 -10.51
CA VAL A 18 2.15 -2.67 -10.74
C VAL A 18 3.27 -2.08 -9.88
N ALA A 19 3.35 -0.76 -9.74
CA ALA A 19 4.44 -0.11 -8.99
C ALA A 19 4.35 -0.38 -7.48
N THR A 20 3.13 -0.46 -6.92
CA THR A 20 2.91 -0.67 -5.48
C THR A 20 3.56 -1.95 -4.93
N PRO A 21 3.31 -3.16 -5.47
CA PRO A 21 3.95 -4.38 -4.97
C PRO A 21 5.48 -4.37 -5.10
N LEU A 22 6.03 -3.66 -6.09
CA LEU A 22 7.48 -3.48 -6.23
C LEU A 22 8.08 -2.54 -5.17
N LEU A 23 7.33 -1.52 -4.76
CA LEU A 23 7.75 -0.55 -3.74
C LEU A 23 7.58 -1.07 -2.30
N ILE A 24 6.59 -1.93 -2.01
CA ILE A 24 6.36 -2.53 -0.68
C ILE A 24 7.63 -3.11 -0.01
N PRO A 25 8.47 -3.93 -0.67
CA PRO A 25 9.68 -4.47 -0.03
C PRO A 25 10.69 -3.38 0.33
N VAL A 26 10.78 -2.31 -0.46
CA VAL A 26 11.63 -1.14 -0.16
C VAL A 26 11.12 -0.42 1.09
N LEU A 27 9.80 -0.18 1.16
CA LEU A 27 9.18 0.48 2.32
C LEU A 27 9.31 -0.34 3.60
N LYS A 28 9.21 -1.68 3.52
CA LYS A 28 9.48 -2.58 4.65
C LYS A 28 10.93 -2.46 5.15
N ARG A 29 11.91 -2.30 4.24
CA ARG A 29 13.33 -2.10 4.60
C ARG A 29 13.58 -0.77 5.29
N LEU A 30 12.84 0.28 4.92
CA LEU A 30 12.90 1.58 5.57
C LEU A 30 12.24 1.61 6.96
N LYS A 31 11.77 0.46 7.48
CA LYS A 31 11.05 0.33 8.75
C LYS A 31 9.80 1.22 8.84
N ALA A 32 9.20 1.57 7.69
CA ALA A 32 8.01 2.42 7.63
C ALA A 32 6.72 1.63 7.97
N GLY A 33 6.78 0.73 8.94
CA GLY A 33 5.65 -0.07 9.42
C GLY A 33 5.07 0.50 10.71
N GLN A 34 3.82 0.13 11.03
CA GLN A 34 3.17 0.54 12.28
C GLN A 34 3.79 -0.15 13.49
N THR A 35 4.01 0.60 14.57
CA THR A 35 4.26 0.05 15.89
C THR A 35 2.93 -0.41 16.50
N GLU A 36 2.60 -1.69 16.34
CA GLU A 36 1.39 -2.26 16.94
C GLU A 36 1.54 -2.44 18.46
N ARG A 37 0.47 -2.17 19.21
CA ARG A 37 0.46 -2.33 20.67
C ARG A 37 0.36 -3.80 21.05
N LYS A 38 1.22 -4.25 21.97
CA LYS A 38 1.32 -5.67 22.39
C LYS A 38 0.07 -6.20 23.11
N GLU A 39 -0.77 -5.32 23.65
CA GLU A 39 -1.99 -5.65 24.42
C GLU A 39 -3.25 -5.72 23.54
N GLY A 40 -3.13 -5.54 22.23
CA GLY A 40 -4.26 -5.58 21.30
C GLY A 40 -4.77 -7.00 20.98
N VAL A 41 -5.93 -7.09 20.33
CA VAL A 41 -6.50 -8.36 19.85
C VAL A 41 -5.51 -9.02 18.88
N LYS A 42 -5.32 -10.35 18.97
CA LYS A 42 -4.37 -11.10 18.12
C LYS A 42 -4.53 -10.84 16.61
N ALA A 43 -5.73 -10.51 16.15
CA ALA A 43 -6.00 -10.15 14.76
C ALA A 43 -5.28 -8.86 14.29
N HIS A 44 -4.98 -7.92 15.19
CA HIS A 44 -4.21 -6.71 14.87
C HIS A 44 -2.71 -6.99 14.69
N LEU A 45 -2.17 -7.94 15.46
CA LEU A 45 -0.76 -8.36 15.35
C LEU A 45 -0.45 -8.94 13.96
N ALA A 46 -1.43 -9.52 13.26
CA ALA A 46 -1.26 -10.02 11.90
C ALA A 46 -0.98 -8.90 10.87
N LYS A 47 -1.34 -7.65 11.18
CA LYS A 47 -1.11 -6.48 10.33
C LYS A 47 0.26 -5.83 10.59
N ALA A 48 0.94 -6.22 11.66
CA ALA A 48 2.25 -5.70 12.04
C ALA A 48 3.28 -5.91 10.92
N GLY A 49 4.00 -4.86 10.54
CA GLY A 49 5.01 -4.91 9.48
C GLY A 49 4.49 -4.63 8.06
N THR A 50 3.20 -4.32 7.90
CA THR A 50 2.70 -3.72 6.66
C THR A 50 3.16 -2.25 6.62
N PRO A 51 3.83 -1.79 5.55
CA PRO A 51 4.29 -0.41 5.49
C PRO A 51 3.12 0.56 5.36
N THR A 52 3.09 1.63 6.15
CA THR A 52 2.00 2.64 6.14
C THR A 52 2.46 3.96 5.52
N MET A 53 2.84 3.87 4.25
CA MET A 53 3.30 5.00 3.44
C MET A 53 2.44 5.23 2.19
N GLY A 54 1.49 4.34 1.91
CA GLY A 54 0.39 4.63 1.00
C GLY A 54 -0.66 5.45 1.75
N GLY A 55 -1.42 6.27 1.02
CA GLY A 55 -2.47 7.15 1.60
C GLY A 55 -3.37 6.46 2.61
#